data_AF-A0A1Y5U295-F1
#
_entry.id   AF-A0A1Y5U295-F1
#
_cell.length_a   1.000
_cell.length_b   1.000
_cell.length_c   1.000
_cell.angle_alpha   90.00
_cell.angle_beta   90.00
_cell.angle_gamma   90.00
#
_symmetry.space_group_name_H-M   'P 1'
#
loop_
_entity.id
_entity.type
_entity.pdbx_description
1 polymer ?
#
loop_
_entity_poly.entity_id
_entity_poly.type
_entity_poly.pdbx_seq_one_letter_code
_entity_poly.pdbx_strand_id
1 'polypeptide(L)'
;MKDLILMRHAKSAWGDASLGDHARPLNKRGQRAATALGQWLRAEDLVPDQILCSTSARTLATCDRLGLPLAPDLLDSLYLAEPADMLDSLRGARA
;
A
#
# COMPACT_ATOMS: atom_id res chain seq x y z
N MET A 1 14.62 -14.72 -11.07
CA MET A 1 13.30 -15.03 -10.47
C MET A 1 12.72 -13.71 -10.00
N LYS A 2 11.39 -13.53 -10.06
CA LYS A 2 10.74 -12.30 -9.59
C LYS A 2 9.80 -12.66 -8.45
N ASP A 3 9.93 -11.94 -7.35
CA ASP A 3 9.06 -12.09 -6.19
C ASP A 3 8.05 -10.95 -6.15
N LEU A 4 6.80 -11.28 -5.83
CA LEU A 4 5.71 -10.31 -5.75
C LEU A 4 5.13 -10.30 -4.34
N ILE A 5 5.17 -9.14 -3.70
CA ILE A 5 4.46 -8.88 -2.45
C ILE A 5 3.15 -8.16 -2.80
N LEU A 6 2.03 -8.87 -2.73
CA LEU A 6 0.70 -8.28 -2.91
C LEU A 6 0.10 -7.92 -1.55
N MET A 7 -0.14 -6.63 -1.31
CA MET A 7 -0.62 -6.13 -0.03
C MET A 7 -1.91 -5.32 -0.16
N ARG A 8 -2.93 -5.69 0.63
CA ARG A 8 -4.08 -4.81 0.85
C ARG A 8 -3.74 -3.75 1.91
N HIS A 9 -4.20 -2.52 1.72
CA HIS A 9 -4.06 -1.48 2.73
C HIS A 9 -4.58 -1.91 4.11
N ALA A 10 -3.99 -1.32 5.15
CA ALA A 10 -4.43 -1.56 6.51
C ALA A 10 -5.82 -0.97 6.80
N LYS A 11 -6.38 -1.29 7.96
CA LYS A 11 -7.78 -0.95 8.27
C LYS A 11 -7.99 0.58 8.30
N SER A 12 -8.90 1.07 7.44
CA SER A 12 -9.32 2.46 7.38
C SER A 12 -10.30 2.85 8.49
N ALA A 13 -10.43 4.16 8.73
CA ALA A 13 -11.47 4.75 9.54
C ALA A 13 -12.77 4.94 8.73
N TRP A 14 -13.88 5.04 9.45
CA TRP A 14 -15.22 5.33 8.93
C TRP A 14 -15.87 6.51 9.66
N GLY A 15 -15.06 7.37 10.28
CA GLY A 15 -15.54 8.32 11.30
C GLY A 15 -15.84 9.73 10.81
N ASP A 16 -15.46 10.09 9.59
CA ASP A 16 -15.67 11.43 9.06
C ASP A 16 -16.45 11.35 7.76
N ALA A 17 -17.74 11.69 7.84
CA ALA A 17 -18.65 11.67 6.71
C ALA A 17 -18.40 12.82 5.71
N SER A 18 -17.56 13.80 6.07
CA SER A 18 -17.16 14.88 5.16
C SER A 18 -16.07 14.45 4.17
N LEU A 19 -15.39 13.33 4.41
CA LEU A 19 -14.32 12.82 3.56
C LEU A 19 -14.88 11.83 2.52
N GLY A 20 -14.55 12.06 1.25
CA GLY A 20 -14.77 11.06 0.19
C GLY A 20 -13.94 9.79 0.39
N ASP A 21 -14.31 8.68 -0.26
CA ASP A 21 -13.67 7.38 0.01
C ASP A 21 -12.15 7.40 -0.15
N HIS A 22 -11.66 8.06 -1.20
CA HIS A 22 -10.23 8.17 -1.50
C HIS A 22 -9.44 8.85 -0.37
N ALA A 23 -10.04 9.83 0.30
CA ALA A 23 -9.43 10.59 1.41
C ALA A 23 -9.52 9.88 2.77
N ARG A 24 -10.15 8.71 2.87
CA ARG A 24 -10.35 8.03 4.15
C ARG A 24 -9.02 7.60 4.78
N PRO A 25 -8.72 8.03 6.02
CA PRO A 25 -7.46 7.70 6.68
C PRO A 25 -7.46 6.29 7.28
N LEU A 26 -6.28 5.83 7.74
CA LEU A 26 -6.17 4.65 8.60
C LEU A 26 -6.74 4.92 9.99
N ASN A 27 -7.43 3.93 10.57
CA ASN A 27 -7.77 3.99 12.00
C ASN A 27 -6.56 3.59 12.87
N LYS A 28 -6.65 3.80 14.19
CA LYS A 28 -5.58 3.49 15.15
C LYS A 28 -5.09 2.04 15.07
N ARG A 29 -5.98 1.07 14.81
CA ARG A 29 -5.62 -0.35 14.63
C ARG A 29 -4.86 -0.57 13.32
N GLY A 30 -5.32 0.04 12.22
CA GLY A 30 -4.67 -0.03 10.92
C GLY A 30 -3.26 0.54 10.95
N GLN A 31 -3.07 1.68 11.63
CA GLN A 31 -1.74 2.29 11.81
C GLN A 31 -0.77 1.34 12.52
N ARG A 32 -1.18 0.75 13.65
CA ARG A 32 -0.34 -0.23 14.37
C ARG A 32 -0.04 -1.48 13.55
N ALA A 33 -1.04 -1.99 12.82
CA ALA A 33 -0.89 -3.18 11.99
C ALA A 33 0.10 -2.95 10.84
N ALA A 34 0.03 -1.79 10.17
CA ALA A 34 0.99 -1.44 9.11
C ALA A 34 2.42 -1.37 9.65
N THR A 35 2.63 -0.72 10.80
CA THR A 35 3.95 -0.65 11.43
C THR A 35 4.49 -2.02 11.83
N ALA A 36 3.67 -2.88 12.43
CA ALA A 36 4.08 -4.25 12.78
C ALA A 36 4.44 -5.08 11.55
N LEU A 37 3.66 -4.96 10.47
CA LEU A 37 3.94 -5.67 9.22
C LEU A 37 5.24 -5.20 8.57
N GLY A 38 5.52 -3.89 8.58
CA GLY A 38 6.78 -3.34 8.09
C GLY A 38 8.01 -3.75 8.91
N GLN A 39 7.85 -3.93 10.22
CA GLN A 39 8.90 -4.51 11.06
C GLN A 39 9.16 -5.97 10.69
N TRP A 40 8.10 -6.75 10.50
CA TRP A 40 8.20 -8.15 10.10
C TRP A 40 8.86 -8.30 8.72
N LEU A 41 8.43 -7.55 7.70
CA LEU A 41 9.03 -7.59 6.36
C LEU A 41 10.54 -7.36 6.38
N ARG A 42 11.01 -6.38 7.16
CA ARG A 42 12.45 -6.09 7.31
C ARG A 42 13.20 -7.17 8.09
N ALA A 43 12.55 -7.81 9.05
CA ALA A 43 13.16 -8.90 9.82
C ALA A 43 13.33 -10.18 8.98
N GLU A 44 12.47 -10.38 7.98
CA GLU A 44 12.53 -11.51 7.05
C GLU A 44 13.31 -11.19 5.76
N ASP A 45 14.01 -10.05 5.70
CA ASP A 45 14.70 -9.56 4.50
C ASP A 45 13.80 -9.45 3.24
N LEU A 46 12.49 -9.27 3.43
CA LEU A 46 11.48 -9.07 2.37
C LEU A 46 11.34 -7.59 2.00
N VAL A 47 12.45 -6.97 1.60
CA VAL A 47 12.46 -5.58 1.09
C VAL A 47 12.38 -5.63 -0.44
N PRO A 48 11.26 -5.18 -1.06
CA PRO A 48 11.12 -5.19 -2.52
C PRO A 48 12.04 -4.14 -3.14
N ASP A 49 12.37 -4.24 -4.43
CA ASP A 49 13.14 -3.21 -5.14
C ASP A 49 12.25 -2.07 -5.70
N GLN A 50 10.94 -2.29 -5.77
CA GLN A 50 9.96 -1.32 -6.27
C GLN A 50 8.64 -1.45 -5.51
N ILE A 51 7.99 -0.32 -5.26
CA ILE A 51 6.65 -0.27 -4.65
C ILE A 51 5.71 0.45 -5.62
N LEU A 52 4.66 -0.23 -6.07
CA LEU A 52 3.52 0.38 -6.77
C LEU A 52 2.40 0.61 -5.76
N CYS A 53 1.93 1.84 -5.60
CA CYS A 53 0.96 2.19 -4.56
C CYS A 53 -0.23 2.99 -5.13
N SER A 54 -1.44 2.63 -4.73
CA SER A 54 -2.63 3.46 -5.00
C SER A 54 -2.50 4.82 -4.32
N THR A 55 -3.06 5.86 -4.95
CA THR A 55 -3.07 7.24 -4.45
C THR A 55 -3.99 7.47 -3.25
N SER A 56 -4.81 6.50 -2.84
CA SER A 56 -5.74 6.69 -1.70
C SER A 56 -5.01 6.97 -0.38
N ALA A 57 -5.58 7.82 0.48
CA ALA A 57 -4.94 8.22 1.74
C ALA A 57 -4.57 7.01 2.63
N ARG A 58 -5.41 5.97 2.64
CA ARG A 58 -5.17 4.73 3.41
C ARG A 58 -4.05 3.86 2.86
N THR A 59 -3.86 3.81 1.54
CA THR A 59 -2.77 3.04 0.90
C THR A 59 -1.44 3.74 1.13
N LEU A 60 -1.40 5.07 0.92
CA LEU A 60 -0.23 5.90 1.21
C LEU A 60 0.19 5.80 2.69
N ALA A 61 -0.76 5.98 3.62
CA ALA A 61 -0.47 5.87 5.04
C ALA A 61 -0.11 4.44 5.49
N THR A 62 -0.53 3.41 4.74
CA THR A 62 -0.06 2.03 4.99
C THR A 62 1.39 1.91 4.54
N CYS A 63 1.70 2.34 3.31
CA CYS A 63 3.03 2.28 2.71
C CYS A 63 4.09 3.00 3.54
N ASP A 64 3.82 4.25 3.93
CA ASP A 64 4.69 5.05 4.79
C ASP A 64 5.00 4.32 6.11
N ARG A 65 3.97 3.73 6.73
CA ARG A 65 4.12 3.02 8.00
C ARG A 65 4.85 1.69 7.90
N LEU A 66 5.01 1.11 6.71
CA LEU A 66 5.87 -0.07 6.55
C LEU A 66 7.35 0.28 6.84
N GLY A 67 7.74 1.55 6.68
CA GLY A 67 9.11 2.00 6.94
C GLY A 67 10.13 1.31 6.03
N LEU A 68 9.74 1.00 4.79
CA LEU A 68 10.63 0.47 3.77
C LEU A 68 11.45 1.64 3.17
N PRO A 69 12.73 1.43 2.82
CA PRO A 69 13.64 2.49 2.40
C PRO A 69 13.45 2.92 0.93
N LEU A 70 12.21 2.95 0.44
CA LEU A 70 11.88 3.18 -0.97
C LEU A 70 10.66 4.10 -1.11
N ALA A 71 10.73 5.01 -2.07
CA ALA A 71 9.58 5.82 -2.45
C ALA A 71 8.65 5.00 -3.36
N PRO A 72 7.32 5.02 -3.14
CA PRO A 72 6.40 4.34 -4.03
C PRO A 72 6.17 5.11 -5.33
N ASP A 73 6.05 4.38 -6.44
CA ASP A 73 5.42 4.88 -7.66
C ASP A 73 3.90 4.93 -7.43
N LEU A 74 3.33 6.13 -7.50
CA LEU A 74 1.91 6.35 -7.23
C LEU A 74 1.07 6.16 -8.49
N LEU A 75 0.06 5.30 -8.41
CA LEU A 75 -0.79 4.93 -9.54
C LEU A 75 -2.26 5.09 -9.19
N ASP A 76 -2.95 6.00 -9.88
CA ASP A 76 -4.41 6.15 -9.75
C ASP A 76 -5.16 4.89 -10.22
N SER A 77 -4.61 4.16 -11.19
CA SER A 77 -5.13 2.88 -11.67
C SER A 77 -5.23 1.79 -10.60
N LEU A 78 -4.51 1.94 -9.48
CA LEU A 78 -4.58 1.01 -8.35
C LEU A 78 -5.70 1.35 -7.36
N TYR A 79 -6.42 2.46 -7.53
CA TYR A 79 -7.60 2.78 -6.74
C TYR A 79 -8.85 2.12 -7.33
N LEU A 80 -9.54 1.27 -6.54
CA LEU A 80 -10.67 0.44 -6.99
C LEU A 80 -10.32 -0.48 -8.18
N ALA A 81 -9.05 -0.86 -8.27
CA ALA A 81 -8.54 -1.73 -9.33
C ALA A 81 -9.19 -3.10 -9.34
N GLU A 82 -9.51 -3.58 -10.53
CA GLU A 82 -9.79 -4.98 -10.78
C GLU A 82 -8.49 -5.77 -11.00
N PRO A 83 -8.53 -7.12 -10.97
CA PRO A 83 -7.33 -7.93 -11.20
C PRO A 83 -6.60 -7.62 -12.51
N ALA A 84 -7.34 -7.25 -13.57
CA ALA A 84 -6.76 -6.88 -14.85
C ALA A 84 -5.92 -5.59 -14.75
N ASP A 85 -6.43 -4.56 -14.08
CA ASP A 85 -5.72 -3.28 -13.87
C ASP A 85 -4.42 -3.49 -13.06
N MET A 86 -4.47 -4.37 -12.07
CA MET A 86 -3.30 -4.74 -11.27
C MET A 86 -2.25 -5.46 -12.13
N LEU A 87 -2.67 -6.42 -12.97
CA LEU A 87 -1.76 -7.12 -13.87
C LEU A 87 -1.12 -6.18 -14.89
N ASP A 88 -1.88 -5.24 -15.45
CA ASP A 88 -1.34 -4.26 -16.40
C ASP A 88 -0.34 -3.32 -15.72
N SER A 89 -0.63 -2.87 -14.51
CA SER A 89 0.32 -2.08 -13.70
C SER A 89 1.61 -2.87 -13.42
N LEU A 90 1.50 -4.18 -13.11
CA LEU A 90 2.64 -5.07 -12.87
C LEU A 90 3.47 -5.33 -14.13
N ARG A 91 2.86 -5.40 -15.31
CA ARG A 91 3.60 -5.54 -16.58
C ARG A 91 4.50 -4.34 -16.87
N GLY A 92 4.15 -3.16 -16.36
CA GLY A 92 4.96 -1.94 -16.44
C GLY A 92 6.02 -1.80 -15.33
N ALA A 93 6.10 -2.76 -14.39
CA ALA A 93 7.10 -2.73 -13.33
C ALA A 93 8.53 -2.87 -13.90
N ARG A 94 9.48 -2.17 -13.27
CA ARG A 94 10.86 -2.03 -13.72
C ARG A 94 11.82 -2.97 -13.00
N ALA A 95 11.42 -3.47 -11.82
CA ALA A 95 12.10 -4.53 -11.09
C ALA A 95 11.69 -5.93 -11.60
#